data_AF-A0A357FWX7-F1
#
_entry.id   AF-A0A357FWX7-F1
#
_cell.length_a   1.000
_cell.length_b   1.000
_cell.length_c   1.000
_cell.angle_alpha   90.00
_cell.angle_beta   90.00
_cell.angle_gamma   90.00
#
_symmetry.space_group_name_H-M   'P 1'
#
loop_
_entity.id
_entity.type
_entity.pdbx_description
1 polymer ?
#
loop_
_entity_poly.entity_id
_entity_poly.type
_entity_poly.pdbx_seq_one_letter_code
_entity_poly.pdbx_strand_id
1 'polypeptide(L)'
;WPGNVRELENLIYRSAVMAQSDTILLKDLPQELLSAVGSVDAPVLAPADGEIISNIDDRGQSVGSIEEPHTEAPAADVTLSMPFGEPFAEVYKQLRKAHGTNILEHAEREIIKRTLEDVGGKQVKAAEILGITRATLRKRIDQYDLGK
;
A
#
# COMPACT_ATOMS: atom_id res chain seq x y z
N TRP A 1 1.94 10.03 1.81
CA TRP A 1 2.90 10.53 0.81
C TRP A 1 2.69 9.76 -0.48
N PRO A 2 2.37 10.43 -1.59
CA PRO A 2 1.97 9.78 -2.84
C PRO A 2 3.17 9.14 -3.56
N GLY A 3 3.74 8.08 -2.96
CA GLY A 3 4.78 7.27 -3.59
C GLY A 3 6.07 7.15 -2.78
N ASN A 4 6.05 6.27 -1.78
CA ASN A 4 7.27 5.73 -1.14
C ASN A 4 7.97 6.66 -0.10
N VAL A 5 8.67 6.04 0.86
CA VAL A 5 9.40 6.70 1.96
C VAL A 5 10.47 7.69 1.45
N ARG A 6 10.96 7.46 0.23
CA ARG A 6 11.89 8.35 -0.46
C ARG A 6 11.35 9.76 -0.68
N GLU A 7 10.04 9.92 -0.87
CA GLU A 7 9.44 11.25 -1.00
C GLU A 7 9.43 12.01 0.33
N LEU A 8 9.13 11.31 1.42
CA LEU A 8 9.22 11.88 2.77
C LEU A 8 10.66 12.26 3.11
N GLU A 9 11.61 11.38 2.81
CA GLU A 9 13.04 11.66 3.01
C GLU A 9 13.48 12.90 2.22
N ASN A 10 13.14 12.98 0.94
CA ASN A 10 13.45 14.13 0.09
C ASN A 10 12.80 15.43 0.60
N LEU A 11 11.59 15.35 1.15
CA LEU A 11 10.90 16.49 1.72
C LEU A 11 11.57 16.96 3.01
N ILE A 12 11.87 16.06 3.94
CA ILE A 12 12.57 16.38 5.19
C ILE A 12 13.94 16.99 4.86
N TYR A 13 14.67 16.41 3.90
CA TYR A 13 15.96 16.93 3.48
C TYR A 13 15.86 18.36 2.94
N ARG A 14 14.93 18.63 2.01
CA ARG A 14 14.72 19.99 1.46
C ARG A 14 14.29 20.98 2.54
N SER A 15 13.42 20.55 3.45
CA SER A 15 12.92 21.40 4.55
C SER A 15 14.04 21.73 5.54
N ALA A 16 14.92 20.77 5.84
CA ALA A 16 16.10 20.99 6.68
C ALA A 16 17.14 21.91 6.02
N VAL A 17 17.29 21.86 4.70
CA VAL A 17 18.18 22.76 3.95
C VAL A 17 17.64 24.21 3.94
N MET A 18 16.32 24.37 3.91
CA MET A 18 15.66 25.68 3.92
C MET A 18 15.55 26.29 5.33
N ALA A 19 15.49 25.43 6.35
CA ALA A 19 15.43 25.86 7.74
C ALA A 19 16.73 26.59 8.13
N GLN A 20 16.59 27.83 8.58
CA GLN A 20 17.72 28.65 9.06
C GLN A 20 18.06 28.38 10.54
N SER A 21 17.39 27.41 11.17
CA SER A 21 17.53 27.09 12.59
C SER A 21 17.38 25.58 12.84
N ASP A 22 17.73 25.13 14.05
CA ASP A 22 17.62 23.71 14.47
C ASP A 22 16.19 23.15 14.51
N THR A 23 15.17 23.97 14.22
CA THR A 23 13.76 23.54 14.16
C THR A 23 13.16 23.90 12.81
N ILE A 24 12.56 22.91 12.14
CA ILE A 24 11.81 23.11 10.89
C ILE A 24 10.43 23.69 11.25
N LEU A 25 10.16 24.92 10.79
CA LEU A 25 8.88 25.60 10.99
C LEU A 25 7.98 25.42 9.76
N LEU A 26 6.67 25.70 9.91
CA LEU A 26 5.71 25.58 8.80
C LEU A 26 6.08 26.40 7.55
N LYS A 27 6.81 27.51 7.73
CA LYS A 27 7.30 28.36 6.65
C LYS A 27 8.46 27.74 5.84
N ASP A 28 9.13 26.74 6.41
CA ASP A 28 10.28 26.05 5.81
C ASP A 28 9.84 24.82 5.00
N LEU A 29 8.55 24.45 5.09
CA LEU A 29 7.95 23.36 4.32
C LEU A 29 7.55 23.83 2.91
N PRO A 30 7.67 22.98 1.89
CA PRO A 30 7.27 23.31 0.53
C PRO A 30 5.76 23.55 0.42
N GLN A 31 5.37 24.46 -0.48
CA GLN A 31 3.97 24.91 -0.65
C GLN A 31 3.00 23.79 -1.05
N GLU A 32 3.50 22.69 -1.62
CA GLU A 32 2.73 21.49 -1.95
C GLU A 32 2.07 20.88 -0.69
N LEU A 33 2.80 20.83 0.43
CA LEU A 33 2.26 20.36 1.71
C LEU A 33 1.23 21.33 2.27
N LEU A 34 1.54 22.63 2.23
CA LEU A 34 0.68 23.68 2.75
C LEU A 34 -0.67 23.71 2.00
N SER A 35 -0.63 23.46 0.70
CA SER A 35 -1.81 23.39 -0.17
C SER A 35 -2.62 22.10 0.04
N ALA A 36 -1.95 20.97 0.28
CA ALA A 36 -2.59 19.70 0.60
C ALA A 36 -3.30 19.72 1.96
N VAL A 37 -2.73 20.41 2.96
CA VAL A 37 -3.36 20.58 4.28
C VAL A 37 -4.51 21.61 4.23
N GLY A 38 -4.46 22.58 3.32
CA GLY A 38 -5.56 23.53 3.07
C GLY A 38 -6.73 22.94 2.27
N SER A 39 -6.53 21.80 1.61
CA SER A 39 -7.57 21.02 0.94
C SER A 39 -8.02 19.87 1.85
N VAL A 40 -8.51 20.20 3.04
CA VAL A 40 -9.39 19.29 3.77
C VAL A 40 -10.73 19.23 3.04
N ASP A 41 -10.80 18.36 2.04
CA ASP A 41 -12.03 17.62 1.78
C ASP A 41 -12.26 16.71 2.99
N ALA A 42 -12.90 17.29 4.01
CA ALA A 42 -13.44 16.52 5.11
C ALA A 42 -14.69 15.80 4.60
N PRO A 43 -14.85 14.48 4.79
CA PRO A 43 -16.18 13.94 4.92
C PRO A 43 -16.71 14.47 6.25
N VAL A 44 -17.40 15.62 6.18
CA VAL A 44 -18.21 16.14 7.29
C VAL A 44 -19.34 15.13 7.47
N LEU A 45 -19.21 14.28 8.49
CA LEU A 45 -20.30 13.52 9.05
C LEU A 45 -21.42 14.52 9.40
N ALA A 46 -22.54 14.44 8.69
CA ALA A 46 -23.72 15.22 8.98
C ALA A 46 -24.19 14.94 10.42
N PRO A 47 -24.66 15.95 11.18
CA PRO A 47 -25.35 15.69 12.43
C PRO A 47 -26.71 15.09 12.09
N ALA A 48 -26.92 13.81 12.42
CA ALA A 48 -28.26 13.27 12.50
C ALA A 48 -28.85 13.75 13.83
N ASP A 49 -29.84 14.62 13.73
CA ASP A 49 -30.71 15.02 14.81
C ASP A 49 -31.22 13.78 15.58
N GLY A 50 -31.25 13.92 16.90
CA GLY A 50 -31.34 12.81 17.82
C GLY A 50 -32.65 12.03 17.79
N GLU A 51 -32.56 10.79 18.30
CA GLU A 51 -33.64 10.21 19.08
C GLU A 51 -33.08 9.29 20.16
N ILE A 52 -33.61 9.50 21.36
CA ILE A 52 -33.31 8.83 22.61
C ILE A 52 -33.90 7.42 22.58
N ILE A 53 -33.11 6.39 22.93
CA ILE A 53 -33.65 5.26 23.71
C ILE A 53 -32.64 4.83 24.76
N SER A 54 -32.87 5.30 25.97
CA SER A 54 -32.42 4.69 27.21
C SER A 54 -32.96 3.26 27.31
N ASN A 55 -32.12 2.28 27.63
CA ASN A 55 -32.55 1.12 28.41
C ASN A 55 -31.43 0.72 29.38
N ILE A 56 -31.66 1.10 30.63
CA ILE A 56 -31.06 0.55 31.83
C ILE A 56 -31.84 -0.73 32.17
N ASP A 57 -31.12 -1.80 32.44
CA ASP A 57 -31.43 -2.88 33.39
C ASP A 57 -30.05 -3.53 33.64
N ASP A 58 -29.39 -3.50 34.79
CA ASP A 58 -29.78 -3.69 36.19
C ASP A 58 -30.54 -5.01 36.45
N ARG A 59 -29.89 -6.12 36.13
CA ARG A 59 -30.08 -7.43 36.76
C ARG A 59 -28.86 -8.30 36.56
N GLY A 60 -27.98 -8.30 37.57
CA GLY A 60 -26.86 -9.23 37.63
C GLY A 60 -27.34 -10.70 37.63
N GLN A 61 -26.89 -11.47 36.64
CA GLN A 61 -26.65 -12.90 36.81
C GLN A 61 -25.61 -13.42 35.81
N SER A 62 -24.70 -14.22 36.37
CA SER A 62 -23.54 -14.87 35.76
C SER A 62 -23.94 -16.15 35.01
N VAL A 63 -23.07 -16.59 34.09
CA VAL A 63 -22.47 -17.94 33.99
C VAL A 63 -22.39 -18.40 32.54
N GLY A 64 -21.17 -18.74 32.09
CA GLY A 64 -20.98 -19.66 30.97
C GLY A 64 -19.70 -19.45 30.16
N SER A 65 -18.57 -19.96 30.64
CA SER A 65 -17.38 -20.22 29.82
C SER A 65 -17.63 -21.42 28.90
N ILE A 66 -17.51 -21.27 27.58
CA ILE A 66 -17.09 -22.34 26.63
C ILE A 66 -16.35 -21.70 25.42
N GLU A 67 -15.04 -21.95 25.39
CA GLU A 67 -14.12 -22.28 24.27
C GLU A 67 -14.04 -21.48 22.94
N GLU A 68 -12.77 -21.14 22.64
CA GLU A 68 -12.07 -21.04 21.33
C GLU A 68 -12.07 -19.73 20.51
N PRO A 69 -10.94 -19.42 19.83
CA PRO A 69 -10.55 -18.08 19.40
C PRO A 69 -11.00 -17.78 17.97
N HIS A 70 -11.93 -16.85 17.81
CA HIS A 70 -12.26 -16.32 16.49
C HIS A 70 -11.35 -15.14 16.14
N THR A 71 -10.46 -15.39 15.18
CA THR A 71 -9.78 -14.36 14.40
C THR A 71 -10.84 -13.50 13.72
N GLU A 72 -10.95 -12.25 14.14
CA GLU A 72 -11.82 -11.27 13.53
C GLU A 72 -10.98 -10.06 13.15
N ALA A 73 -10.41 -10.11 11.94
CA ALA A 73 -9.98 -8.91 11.22
C ALA A 73 -11.22 -8.33 10.53
N PRO A 74 -11.66 -7.10 10.87
CA PRO A 74 -12.89 -6.58 10.32
C PRO A 74 -12.70 -5.90 8.97
N ALA A 75 -13.73 -6.08 8.14
CA ALA A 75 -14.19 -5.20 7.07
C ALA A 75 -13.30 -5.06 5.83
N ALA A 76 -13.48 -6.03 4.93
CA ALA A 76 -13.50 -5.77 3.51
C ALA A 76 -14.70 -4.88 3.16
N ASP A 77 -14.44 -3.64 2.77
CA ASP A 77 -15.33 -2.89 1.89
C ASP A 77 -14.51 -2.40 0.69
N VAL A 78 -14.70 -3.09 -0.42
CA VAL A 78 -14.89 -2.61 -1.81
C VAL A 78 -14.76 -3.86 -2.67
N THR A 79 -15.92 -4.35 -3.08
CA THR A 79 -16.11 -5.47 -4.00
C THR A 79 -15.52 -5.16 -5.37
N LEU A 80 -14.39 -5.78 -5.72
CA LEU A 80 -14.10 -6.16 -7.09
C LEU A 80 -14.35 -7.67 -7.21
N SER A 81 -15.52 -8.04 -7.76
CA SER A 81 -15.96 -9.42 -7.90
C SER A 81 -15.16 -10.17 -8.99
N MET A 82 -13.93 -10.55 -8.64
CA MET A 82 -13.19 -11.70 -9.15
C MET A 82 -12.47 -12.29 -7.95
N PRO A 83 -12.35 -13.62 -7.79
CA PRO A 83 -11.58 -14.21 -6.69
C PRO A 83 -10.08 -14.00 -6.98
N PHE A 84 -9.60 -12.76 -6.84
CA PHE A 84 -8.19 -12.40 -6.94
C PHE A 84 -7.38 -12.88 -5.73
N GLY A 85 -8.03 -13.30 -4.64
CA GLY A 85 -7.34 -13.71 -3.41
C GLY A 85 -6.59 -15.04 -3.52
N GLU A 86 -7.25 -16.07 -4.03
CA GLU A 86 -6.73 -17.44 -4.05
C GLU A 86 -5.52 -17.69 -4.97
N PRO A 87 -5.47 -17.20 -6.23
CA PRO A 87 -4.36 -17.53 -7.12
C PRO A 87 -3.04 -16.97 -6.62
N PHE A 88 -3.04 -15.82 -5.94
CA PHE A 88 -1.83 -15.24 -5.36
C PHE A 88 -1.41 -15.93 -4.04
N ALA A 89 -2.37 -16.46 -3.27
CA ALA A 89 -2.07 -17.22 -2.05
C ALA A 89 -1.25 -18.48 -2.36
N GLU A 90 -1.61 -19.21 -3.42
CA GLU A 90 -0.87 -20.40 -3.84
C GLU A 90 0.51 -20.03 -4.40
N VAL A 91 0.61 -18.98 -5.22
CA VAL A 91 1.90 -18.47 -5.72
C VAL A 91 2.81 -18.05 -4.57
N TYR A 92 2.29 -17.34 -3.56
CA TYR A 92 3.06 -16.97 -2.37
C TYR A 92 3.56 -18.18 -1.61
N LYS A 93 2.69 -19.19 -1.37
CA LYS A 93 3.05 -20.42 -0.68
C LYS A 93 4.14 -21.19 -1.41
N GLN A 94 4.05 -21.26 -2.74
CA GLN A 94 5.06 -21.90 -3.58
C GLN A 94 6.39 -21.15 -3.56
N LEU A 95 6.37 -19.81 -3.74
CA LEU A 95 7.59 -18.99 -3.69
C LEU A 95 8.26 -19.05 -2.32
N ARG A 96 7.49 -18.98 -1.23
CA ARG A 96 8.00 -19.11 0.14
C ARG A 96 8.66 -20.47 0.37
N LYS A 97 8.04 -21.54 -0.14
CA LYS A 97 8.59 -22.90 -0.05
C LYS A 97 9.87 -23.08 -0.88
N ALA A 98 9.94 -22.48 -2.07
CA ALA A 98 11.06 -22.64 -2.99
C ALA A 98 12.28 -21.78 -2.64
N HIS A 99 12.08 -20.53 -2.24
CA HIS A 99 13.15 -19.55 -2.10
C HIS A 99 13.47 -19.15 -0.66
N GLY A 100 12.53 -19.34 0.28
CA GLY A 100 12.71 -19.05 1.71
C GLY A 100 12.79 -17.55 2.04
N THR A 101 13.72 -16.82 1.43
CA THR A 101 13.93 -15.36 1.54
C THR A 101 13.94 -14.71 0.14
N ASN A 102 13.87 -13.37 0.07
CA ASN A 102 13.87 -12.60 -1.19
C ASN A 102 12.76 -13.01 -2.19
N ILE A 103 11.61 -13.45 -1.69
CA ILE A 103 10.48 -13.90 -2.53
C ILE A 103 10.00 -12.84 -3.52
N LEU A 104 10.11 -11.55 -3.16
CA LEU A 104 9.68 -10.45 -4.01
C LEU A 104 10.56 -10.34 -5.25
N GLU A 105 11.88 -10.52 -5.11
CA GLU A 105 12.82 -10.49 -6.22
C GLU A 105 12.53 -11.60 -7.23
N HIS A 106 12.17 -12.78 -6.72
CA HIS A 106 11.85 -13.95 -7.53
C HIS A 106 10.52 -13.75 -8.28
N ALA A 107 9.50 -13.23 -7.57
CA ALA A 107 8.23 -12.86 -8.18
C ALA A 107 8.42 -11.78 -9.25
N GLU A 108 9.17 -10.73 -8.94
CA GLU A 108 9.46 -9.62 -9.85
C GLU A 108 10.17 -10.10 -11.11
N ARG A 109 11.23 -10.92 -10.97
CA ARG A 109 11.95 -11.52 -12.10
C ARG A 109 11.02 -12.31 -13.01
N GLU A 110 10.15 -13.13 -12.44
CA GLU A 110 9.26 -14.00 -13.20
C GLU A 110 8.15 -13.21 -13.94
N ILE A 111 7.60 -12.19 -13.28
CA ILE A 111 6.58 -11.31 -13.88
C ILE A 111 7.20 -10.49 -15.03
N ILE A 112 8.39 -9.93 -14.83
CA ILE A 112 9.11 -9.17 -15.86
C ILE A 112 9.43 -10.06 -17.06
N LYS A 113 9.94 -11.28 -16.80
CA LYS A 113 10.27 -12.25 -17.84
C LYS A 113 9.05 -12.58 -18.70
N ARG A 114 7.93 -12.98 -18.08
CA ARG A 114 6.70 -13.32 -18.80
C ARG A 114 6.16 -12.15 -19.61
N THR A 115 6.17 -10.95 -19.03
CA THR A 115 5.72 -9.76 -19.74
C THR A 115 6.59 -9.48 -20.98
N LEU A 116 7.91 -9.67 -20.87
CA LEU A 116 8.82 -9.51 -22.01
C LEU A 116 8.58 -10.56 -23.10
N GLU A 117 8.33 -11.81 -22.72
CA GLU A 117 7.96 -12.89 -23.64
C GLU A 117 6.65 -12.57 -24.37
N ASP A 118 5.61 -12.14 -23.64
CA ASP A 118 4.29 -11.79 -24.18
C ASP A 118 4.34 -10.64 -25.19
N VAL A 119 5.20 -9.63 -24.97
CA VAL A 119 5.35 -8.49 -25.89
C VAL A 119 6.46 -8.67 -26.94
N GLY A 120 7.14 -9.82 -26.95
CA GLY A 120 8.27 -10.11 -27.86
C GLY A 120 9.45 -9.17 -27.67
N GLY A 121 9.84 -8.89 -26.43
CA GLY A 121 11.02 -8.07 -26.08
C GLY A 121 10.83 -6.55 -26.22
N LYS A 122 9.63 -6.08 -26.55
CA LYS A 122 9.32 -4.64 -26.69
C LYS A 122 9.26 -3.95 -25.32
N GLN A 123 10.42 -3.54 -24.81
CA GLN A 123 10.57 -2.95 -23.47
C GLN A 123 9.64 -1.77 -23.16
N VAL A 124 9.33 -0.91 -24.13
CA VAL A 124 8.41 0.22 -23.90
C VAL A 124 7.01 -0.28 -23.54
N LYS A 125 6.51 -1.28 -24.27
CA LYS A 125 5.20 -1.89 -24.01
C LYS A 125 5.20 -2.72 -22.73
N ALA A 126 6.28 -3.45 -22.46
CA ALA A 126 6.41 -4.19 -21.20
C ALA A 126 6.38 -3.25 -19.99
N ALA A 127 7.08 -2.11 -20.07
CA ALA A 127 7.10 -1.12 -18.99
C ALA A 127 5.72 -0.51 -18.74
N GLU A 128 4.97 -0.25 -19.81
CA GLU A 128 3.57 0.21 -19.76
C GLU A 128 2.65 -0.82 -19.07
N ILE A 129 2.74 -2.11 -19.44
CA ILE A 129 1.96 -3.19 -18.82
C ILE A 129 2.31 -3.35 -17.33
N LEU A 130 3.59 -3.24 -16.99
CA LEU A 130 4.08 -3.35 -15.61
C LEU A 130 3.81 -2.09 -14.78
N GLY A 131 3.35 -0.99 -15.38
CA GLY A 131 3.11 0.27 -14.68
C GLY A 131 4.39 0.95 -14.14
N ILE A 132 5.54 0.70 -14.76
CA ILE A 132 6.83 1.28 -14.35
C ILE A 132 7.47 2.07 -15.50
N THR A 133 8.39 2.98 -15.16
CA THR A 133 9.14 3.69 -16.20
C THR A 133 10.04 2.74 -17.00
N ARG A 134 10.28 3.03 -18.28
CA ARG A 134 11.24 2.29 -19.10
C ARG A 134 12.63 2.22 -18.47
N ALA A 135 13.07 3.29 -17.82
CA ALA A 135 14.37 3.34 -17.16
C ALA A 135 14.45 2.36 -15.99
N THR A 136 13.37 2.22 -15.21
CA THR A 136 13.25 1.23 -14.15
C THR A 136 13.26 -0.18 -14.72
N LEU A 137 12.47 -0.45 -15.77
CA LEU A 137 12.44 -1.77 -16.40
C LEU A 137 13.83 -2.17 -16.92
N ARG A 138 14.53 -1.26 -17.62
CA ARG A 138 15.88 -1.54 -18.12
C ARG A 138 16.84 -1.93 -17.00
N LYS A 139 16.85 -1.17 -15.89
CA LYS A 139 17.67 -1.51 -14.71
C LYS A 139 17.35 -2.90 -14.16
N ARG A 140 16.08 -3.29 -14.13
CA ARG A 140 15.66 -4.64 -13.68
C ARG A 140 16.06 -5.74 -14.65
N ILE A 141 15.99 -5.49 -15.96
CA ILE A 141 16.46 -6.43 -17.00
C ILE A 141 17.96 -6.70 -16.81
N ASP A 142 18.74 -5.65 -16.61
CA ASP A 142 20.19 -5.77 -16.39
C ASP A 142 20.49 -6.48 -15.05
N GLN A 143 19.75 -6.16 -13.99
CA GLN A 143 19.91 -6.77 -12.66
C GLN A 143 19.63 -8.28 -12.67
N TYR A 144 18.66 -8.74 -13.46
CA TYR A 144 18.23 -10.12 -13.51
C TYR A 144 18.77 -10.91 -14.71
N ASP A 145 19.65 -10.31 -15.51
CA ASP A 145 20.22 -10.90 -16.73
C ASP A 145 19.15 -11.44 -17.70
N LEU A 146 18.06 -10.68 -17.89
CA LEU A 146 16.91 -11.05 -18.73
C LEU A 146 17.07 -10.60 -20.20
N GLY A 147 18.28 -10.25 -20.64
CA GLY A 147 18.56 -9.62 -21.93
C GLY A 147 18.83 -10.56 -23.11
N LYS A 148 18.46 -11.84 -23.03
CA LYS A 148 18.70 -12.84 -24.10
C LYS A 148 17.48 -13.10 -24.96
#